data_AF-A0A560HQT7-F1
#
_entry.id   AF-A0A560HQT7-F1
#
_cell.length_a   1.000
_cell.length_b   1.000
_cell.length_c   1.000
_cell.angle_alpha   90.00
_cell.angle_beta   90.00
_cell.angle_gamma   90.00
#
_symmetry.space_group_name_H-M   'P 1'
#
loop_
_entity.id
_entity.type
_entity.pdbx_description
1 polymer ?
#
loop_
_entity_poly.entity_id
_entity_poly.type
_entity_poly.pdbx_seq_one_letter_code
_entity_poly.pdbx_strand_id
1 'polypeptide(L)'
;MGIFAKVGKIALSVLPAALAVMVGTSPAKAVEGSAVMTIQNIMTGFTSTGGDQLWIRVSGQPTGVPAACVWGPYSYFYVQNGGDVDPQKALAIFLTSKSTNQPVEVGFDTSGAVSNFGGYGQTSCAIRKILW
;
A
#
# COMPACT_ATOMS: atom_id res chain seq x y z
N MET A 1 37.96 -4.97 51.80
CA MET A 1 38.17 -6.03 50.79
C MET A 1 37.37 -7.26 51.22
N GLY A 2 36.28 -7.58 50.53
CA GLY A 2 35.45 -8.77 50.77
C GLY A 2 35.79 -9.90 49.79
N ILE A 3 35.74 -11.13 50.29
CA ILE A 3 36.23 -12.38 49.70
C ILE A 3 35.15 -13.06 48.83
N PHE A 4 35.63 -13.91 47.93
CA PHE A 4 35.02 -14.79 46.91
C PHE A 4 33.75 -15.59 47.24
N ALA A 5 32.96 -15.76 46.15
CA ALA A 5 32.30 -16.97 45.64
C ALA A 5 31.08 -17.61 46.35
N LYS A 6 29.95 -17.71 45.62
CA LYS A 6 29.37 -19.01 45.20
C LYS A 6 28.36 -18.88 44.07
N VAL A 7 28.41 -19.89 43.20
CA VAL A 7 27.67 -20.16 41.97
C VAL A 7 26.16 -20.30 42.18
N GLY A 8 25.36 -19.74 41.27
CA GLY A 8 23.95 -20.05 41.09
C GLY A 8 23.54 -19.90 39.62
N LYS A 9 23.57 -21.01 38.87
CA LYS A 9 22.80 -21.16 37.62
C LYS A 9 21.33 -20.87 37.94
N ILE A 10 20.58 -20.23 37.02
CA ILE A 10 19.27 -20.67 36.52
C ILE A 10 18.68 -19.63 35.54
N ALA A 11 18.12 -20.17 34.46
CA ALA A 11 17.13 -19.61 33.54
C ALA A 11 17.56 -18.52 32.55
N LEU A 12 18.17 -19.00 31.46
CA LEU A 12 17.91 -18.48 30.12
C LEU A 12 16.44 -18.79 29.79
N SER A 13 15.53 -17.85 30.02
CA SER A 13 14.13 -17.96 29.61
C SER A 13 13.66 -16.65 29.02
N VAL A 14 13.78 -16.57 27.69
CA VAL A 14 12.84 -15.94 26.75
C VAL A 14 11.78 -15.03 27.39
N LEU A 15 12.09 -13.74 27.50
CA LEU A 15 11.05 -12.72 27.41
C LEU A 15 11.04 -12.23 25.96
N PRO A 16 9.90 -12.25 25.26
CA PRO A 16 9.84 -11.67 23.93
C PRO A 16 10.20 -10.20 24.06
N ALA A 17 11.20 -9.77 23.29
CA ALA A 17 11.46 -8.36 23.06
C ALA A 17 10.15 -7.77 22.56
N ALA A 18 9.44 -7.06 23.44
CA ALA A 18 8.34 -6.21 23.03
C ALA A 18 8.96 -5.21 22.05
N LEU A 19 8.76 -5.45 20.75
CA LEU A 19 8.97 -4.43 19.74
C LEU A 19 8.02 -3.30 20.11
N ALA A 20 8.55 -2.31 20.82
CA ALA A 20 8.02 -0.98 20.77
C ALA A 20 8.12 -0.56 19.29
N VAL A 21 7.04 -0.76 18.53
CA VAL A 21 6.84 -0.07 17.27
C VAL A 21 6.66 1.39 17.66
N MET A 22 7.79 2.08 17.77
CA MET A 22 7.87 3.52 17.67
C MET A 22 7.15 3.86 16.37
N VAL A 23 5.89 4.30 16.45
CA VAL A 23 5.23 5.01 15.37
C VAL A 23 5.90 6.38 15.31
N GLY A 24 7.17 6.38 14.88
CA GLY A 24 7.77 7.55 14.32
C GLY A 24 6.99 7.82 13.06
N THR A 25 6.15 8.86 13.08
CA THR A 25 5.66 9.50 11.86
C THR A 25 6.85 10.19 11.19
N SER A 26 7.85 9.40 10.79
CA SER A 26 8.74 9.81 9.73
C SER A 26 7.84 10.04 8.52
N PRO A 27 7.96 11.17 7.80
CA PRO A 27 7.31 11.28 6.51
C PRO A 27 7.74 10.04 5.73
N ALA A 28 6.78 9.19 5.36
CA ALA A 28 7.07 8.00 4.60
C ALA A 28 7.90 8.45 3.40
N LYS A 29 9.16 8.00 3.30
CA LYS A 29 9.95 8.27 2.10
C LYS A 29 9.10 7.82 0.93
N ALA A 30 9.02 8.65 -0.11
CA ALA A 30 8.36 8.26 -1.35
C ALA A 30 8.84 6.87 -1.75
N VAL A 31 7.92 5.92 -1.81
CA VAL A 31 8.20 4.55 -2.22
C VAL A 31 7.66 4.41 -3.63
N GLU A 32 8.59 4.23 -4.56
CA GLU A 32 8.27 3.64 -5.85
C GLU A 32 8.36 2.13 -5.72
N GLY A 33 7.37 1.42 -6.24
CA GLY A 33 7.32 -0.03 -6.18
C GLY A 33 6.50 -0.63 -7.30
N SER A 34 6.55 -1.95 -7.43
CA SER A 34 5.58 -2.70 -8.21
C SER A 34 4.85 -3.71 -7.34
N ALA A 35 3.60 -3.98 -7.70
CA ALA A 35 2.78 -4.98 -7.03
C ALA A 35 1.93 -5.73 -8.04
N VAL A 36 1.90 -7.05 -7.90
CA VAL A 36 0.98 -7.94 -8.60
C VAL A 36 -0.30 -8.04 -7.78
N MET A 37 -1.43 -7.69 -8.36
CA MET A 37 -2.70 -7.56 -7.64
C MET A 37 -3.89 -8.10 -8.41
N THR A 38 -4.79 -8.76 -7.67
CA THR A 38 -6.11 -9.14 -8.18
C THR A 38 -7.10 -8.04 -7.84
N ILE A 39 -7.69 -7.44 -8.87
CA ILE A 39 -8.58 -6.29 -8.71
C ILE A 39 -9.94 -6.73 -8.18
N GLN A 40 -10.33 -6.22 -7.01
CA GLN A 40 -11.64 -6.49 -6.42
C GLN A 40 -12.70 -5.51 -6.96
N ASN A 41 -12.38 -4.22 -7.02
CA ASN A 41 -13.29 -3.19 -7.48
C ASN A 41 -12.58 -2.14 -8.34
N ILE A 42 -13.31 -1.55 -9.28
CA ILE A 42 -12.85 -0.49 -10.18
C ILE A 42 -13.89 0.62 -10.07
N MET A 43 -13.45 1.82 -9.72
CA MET A 43 -14.32 2.97 -9.45
C MET A 43 -13.81 4.19 -10.21
N THR A 44 -14.71 5.09 -10.60
CA THR A 44 -14.35 6.33 -11.27
C THR A 44 -15.05 7.50 -10.58
N GLY A 45 -14.36 8.62 -10.42
CA GLY A 45 -14.99 9.87 -9.99
C GLY A 45 -14.01 10.91 -9.48
N PHE A 46 -14.56 11.98 -8.91
CA PHE A 46 -13.80 13.14 -8.43
C PHE A 46 -13.23 12.90 -7.03
N THR A 47 -12.01 13.40 -6.80
CA THR A 47 -11.28 13.24 -5.53
C THR A 47 -10.76 14.57 -5.00
N SER A 48 -10.26 14.55 -3.76
CA SER A 48 -9.67 15.72 -3.09
C SER A 48 -8.44 16.31 -3.79
N THR A 49 -7.76 15.54 -4.64
CA THR A 49 -6.58 16.00 -5.41
C THR A 49 -6.95 16.49 -6.80
N GLY A 50 -8.25 16.48 -7.15
CA GLY A 50 -8.79 17.02 -8.39
C GLY A 50 -8.93 15.99 -9.53
N GLY A 51 -9.83 16.32 -10.47
CA GLY A 51 -10.08 15.59 -11.70
C GLY A 51 -10.82 14.26 -11.52
N ASP A 52 -11.31 13.70 -12.64
CA ASP A 52 -11.82 12.33 -12.72
C ASP A 52 -10.66 11.34 -12.58
N GLN A 53 -10.61 10.59 -11.48
CA GLN A 53 -9.58 9.57 -11.28
C GLN A 53 -10.18 8.18 -11.48
N LEU A 54 -9.36 7.25 -11.95
CA LEU A 54 -9.69 5.83 -11.97
C LEU A 54 -9.07 5.17 -10.75
N TRP A 55 -9.89 4.50 -9.95
CA TRP A 55 -9.49 3.85 -8.71
C TRP A 55 -9.63 2.35 -8.82
N ILE A 56 -8.66 1.63 -8.25
CA ILE A 56 -8.77 0.20 -8.02
C ILE A 56 -8.67 -0.10 -6.53
N ARG A 57 -9.48 -1.07 -6.11
CA ARG A 57 -9.46 -1.62 -4.76
C ARG A 57 -9.03 -3.06 -4.80
N VAL A 58 -8.08 -3.41 -3.95
CA VAL A 58 -7.53 -4.75 -3.79
C VAL A 58 -7.75 -5.20 -2.35
N SER A 59 -8.01 -6.49 -2.14
CA SER A 59 -8.16 -7.05 -0.79
C SER A 59 -6.83 -7.13 -0.06
N GLY A 60 -6.81 -6.69 1.19
CA GLY A 60 -5.63 -6.74 2.05
C GLY A 60 -4.50 -5.82 1.59
N GLN A 61 -3.28 -6.18 1.96
CA GLN A 61 -2.04 -5.48 1.60
C GLN A 61 -1.17 -6.45 0.77
N PRO A 62 -1.15 -6.32 -0.57
CA PRO A 62 -0.29 -7.14 -1.42
C PRO A 62 1.19 -6.96 -1.03
N THR A 63 2.01 -7.99 -1.29
CA THR A 63 3.45 -7.92 -1.04
C THR A 63 4.09 -6.77 -1.83
N GLY A 64 4.94 -5.99 -1.17
CA GLY A 64 5.60 -4.81 -1.76
C GLY A 64 4.78 -3.51 -1.66
N VAL A 65 3.51 -3.59 -1.28
CA VAL A 65 2.65 -2.41 -1.10
C VAL A 65 2.88 -1.81 0.29
N PRO A 66 3.25 -0.52 0.41
CA PRO A 66 3.44 0.13 1.70
C PRO A 66 2.09 0.41 2.39
N ALA A 67 2.12 0.57 3.72
CA ALA A 67 0.94 0.86 4.52
C ALA A 67 0.22 2.17 4.11
N ALA A 68 0.92 3.10 3.45
CA ALA A 68 0.34 4.33 2.91
C ALA A 68 -0.72 4.07 1.82
N CYS A 69 -0.72 2.90 1.18
CA CYS A 69 -1.74 2.50 0.22
C CYS A 69 -2.97 1.84 0.86
N VAL A 70 -2.88 1.51 2.14
CA VAL A 70 -3.85 0.64 2.82
C VAL A 70 -4.84 1.50 3.60
N TRP A 71 -6.12 1.24 3.40
CA TRP A 71 -7.19 1.86 4.18
C TRP A 71 -8.20 0.80 4.62
N GLY A 72 -8.25 0.56 5.93
CA GLY A 72 -9.03 -0.55 6.49
C GLY A 72 -8.52 -1.90 5.99
N PRO A 73 -9.40 -2.81 5.53
CA PRO A 73 -9.00 -4.14 5.05
C PRO A 73 -8.59 -4.17 3.57
N TYR A 74 -8.42 -3.01 2.93
CA TYR A 74 -8.19 -2.90 1.49
C TYR A 74 -6.98 -2.03 1.16
N SER A 75 -6.34 -2.32 0.04
CA SER A 75 -5.38 -1.42 -0.61
C SER A 75 -6.06 -0.65 -1.74
N TYR A 76 -5.80 0.65 -1.80
CA TYR A 76 -6.34 1.54 -2.82
C TYR A 76 -5.22 2.11 -3.65
N PHE A 77 -5.44 2.11 -4.96
CA PHE A 77 -4.56 2.73 -5.93
C PHE A 77 -5.40 3.57 -6.88
N TYR A 78 -4.82 4.63 -7.42
CA TYR A 78 -5.50 5.47 -8.40
C TYR A 78 -4.61 5.80 -9.59
N VAL A 79 -5.22 5.96 -10.75
CA VAL A 79 -4.61 6.58 -11.93
C VAL A 79 -5.08 8.02 -11.98
N GLN A 80 -4.12 8.94 -11.95
CA GLN A 80 -4.39 10.37 -12.00
C GLN A 80 -4.71 10.80 -13.44
N ASN A 81 -5.73 11.65 -13.61
CA ASN A 81 -6.00 12.23 -14.93
C ASN A 81 -4.85 13.15 -15.35
N GLY A 82 -4.39 13.02 -16.60
CA GLY A 82 -3.20 13.72 -17.08
C GLY A 82 -1.88 13.25 -16.46
N GLY A 83 -1.87 12.11 -15.76
CA GLY A 83 -0.66 11.45 -15.28
C GLY A 83 0.02 10.62 -16.37
N ASP A 84 0.97 9.76 -15.95
CA ASP A 84 1.78 8.92 -16.85
C ASP A 84 0.99 7.79 -17.52
N VAL A 85 -0.11 7.37 -16.89
CA VAL A 85 -0.99 6.31 -17.38
C VAL A 85 -2.29 6.93 -17.86
N ASP A 86 -2.64 6.65 -19.11
CA ASP A 86 -3.94 7.03 -19.66
C ASP A 86 -5.08 6.31 -18.91
N PRO A 87 -6.04 7.05 -18.31
CA PRO A 87 -7.12 6.44 -17.52
C PRO A 87 -8.03 5.50 -18.32
N GLN A 88 -8.24 5.75 -19.63
CA GLN A 88 -9.11 4.90 -20.45
C GLN A 88 -8.42 3.56 -20.77
N LYS A 89 -7.13 3.59 -21.10
CA LYS A 89 -6.32 2.38 -21.27
C LYS A 89 -6.24 1.57 -19.99
N ALA A 90 -6.00 2.24 -18.85
CA ALA A 90 -5.99 1.59 -17.55
C ALA A 90 -7.32 0.93 -17.23
N LEU A 91 -8.43 1.63 -17.47
CA LEU A 91 -9.78 1.09 -17.25
C LEU A 91 -10.01 -0.17 -18.08
N ALA A 92 -9.65 -0.18 -19.36
CA ALA A 92 -9.78 -1.35 -20.23
C ALA A 92 -8.97 -2.55 -19.72
N ILE A 93 -7.72 -2.34 -19.31
CA ILE A 93 -6.86 -3.38 -18.75
C ILE A 93 -7.45 -3.93 -17.44
N PHE A 94 -7.86 -3.04 -16.53
CA PHE A 94 -8.40 -3.45 -15.24
C PHE A 94 -9.72 -4.19 -15.36
N LEU A 95 -10.61 -3.75 -16.26
CA LEU A 95 -11.86 -4.45 -16.56
C LEU A 95 -11.58 -5.86 -17.11
N THR A 96 -10.60 -5.98 -18.01
CA THR A 96 -10.20 -7.27 -18.59
C THR A 96 -9.59 -8.19 -17.54
N SER A 97 -8.66 -7.69 -16.73
CA SER A 97 -8.05 -8.40 -15.60
C SER A 97 -9.14 -8.92 -14.64
N LYS A 98 -10.10 -8.07 -14.29
CA LYS A 98 -11.21 -8.43 -13.41
C LYS A 98 -12.15 -9.48 -14.03
N SER A 99 -12.52 -9.34 -15.31
CA SER A 99 -13.42 -10.27 -15.98
C SER A 99 -12.79 -11.64 -16.22
N THR A 100 -11.48 -11.68 -16.42
CA THR A 100 -10.70 -12.92 -16.62
C THR A 100 -10.11 -13.49 -15.33
N ASN A 101 -10.30 -12.79 -14.20
CA ASN A 101 -9.70 -13.10 -12.91
C ASN A 101 -8.17 -13.29 -12.97
N GLN A 102 -7.51 -12.56 -13.87
CA GLN A 102 -6.05 -12.54 -14.02
C GLN A 102 -5.46 -11.39 -13.20
N PRO A 103 -4.40 -11.62 -12.40
CA PRO A 103 -3.75 -10.54 -11.69
C PRO A 103 -3.07 -9.57 -12.66
N VAL A 104 -3.00 -8.29 -12.30
CA VAL A 104 -2.26 -7.26 -13.04
C VAL A 104 -1.07 -6.81 -12.21
N GLU A 105 0.07 -6.57 -12.86
CA GLU A 105 1.19 -5.91 -12.21
C GLU A 105 1.10 -4.40 -12.45
N VAL A 106 1.24 -3.61 -11.39
CA VAL A 106 1.25 -2.14 -11.49
C VAL A 106 2.48 -1.59 -10.81
N GLY A 107 3.11 -0.62 -11.46
CA GLY A 107 4.10 0.26 -10.85
C GLY A 107 3.38 1.45 -10.22
N PHE A 108 3.65 1.72 -8.95
CA PHE A 108 3.04 2.79 -8.19
C PHE A 108 4.10 3.65 -7.50
N ASP A 109 3.69 4.87 -7.17
CA ASP A 109 4.48 5.85 -6.45
C ASP A 109 3.63 6.45 -5.31
N THR A 110 4.24 6.63 -4.14
CA THR A 110 3.60 7.24 -2.96
C THR A 110 4.06 8.68 -2.69
N SER A 111 4.83 9.29 -3.60
CA SER A 111 5.34 10.67 -3.46
C SER A 111 4.25 11.74 -3.61
N GLY A 112 3.12 11.37 -4.22
CA GLY A 112 1.99 12.26 -4.48
C GLY A 112 1.20 12.63 -3.24
N ALA A 113 0.32 13.63 -3.40
CA ALA A 113 -0.64 13.99 -2.37
C ALA A 113 -1.59 12.83 -2.04
N VAL A 114 -2.01 12.74 -0.78
CA VAL A 114 -3.04 11.78 -0.37
C VAL A 114 -4.35 12.16 -1.07
N SER A 115 -4.85 11.23 -1.88
CA SER A 115 -6.13 11.37 -2.57
C SER A 115 -7.22 10.69 -1.73
N ASN A 116 -8.38 11.34 -1.59
CA ASN A 116 -9.55 10.81 -0.90
C ASN A 116 -10.70 10.65 -1.90
N PHE A 117 -11.27 9.44 -1.95
CA PHE A 117 -12.42 9.12 -2.78
C PHE A 117 -13.70 9.04 -1.93
N GLY A 118 -14.25 10.21 -1.58
CA GLY A 118 -15.65 10.36 -1.12
C GLY A 118 -16.15 9.40 -0.03
N GLY A 119 -15.28 8.97 0.91
CA GLY A 119 -15.66 8.04 1.98
C GLY A 119 -15.42 6.54 1.68
N TYR A 120 -14.98 6.19 0.47
CA TYR A 120 -14.51 4.84 0.13
C TYR A 120 -13.08 4.57 0.59
N GLY A 121 -12.27 5.61 0.73
CA GLY A 121 -10.93 5.50 1.29
C GLY A 121 -9.98 6.59 0.84
N GLN A 122 -8.81 6.59 1.46
CA GLN A 122 -7.70 7.49 1.16
C GLN A 122 -6.44 6.69 0.85
N THR A 123 -5.63 7.19 -0.07
CA THR A 123 -4.35 6.58 -0.46
C THR A 123 -3.43 7.64 -1.06
N SER A 124 -2.12 7.46 -0.88
CA SER A 124 -1.12 8.23 -1.65
C SER A 124 -0.64 7.49 -2.90
N CYS A 125 -1.14 6.28 -3.17
CA CYS A 125 -0.55 5.38 -4.15
C CYS A 125 -1.11 5.61 -5.55
N ALA A 126 -0.37 6.44 -6.30
CA ALA A 126 -0.64 6.72 -7.69
C ALA A 126 0.00 5.65 -8.58
N ILE A 127 -0.77 5.07 -9.49
CA ILE A 127 -0.28 4.15 -10.50
C ILE A 127 0.44 4.97 -11.58
N ARG A 128 1.72 4.67 -11.76
CA ARG A 128 2.61 5.31 -12.75
C ARG A 128 2.85 4.42 -13.96
N LYS A 129 2.64 3.11 -13.82
CA LYS A 129 2.85 2.13 -14.88
C LYS A 129 1.93 0.94 -14.71
N ILE A 130 1.44 0.39 -15.81
CA ILE A 130 0.74 -0.90 -15.83
C ILE A 130 1.60 -1.88 -16.63
N LEU A 131 1.87 -3.03 -16.02
CA LEU A 131 2.60 -4.16 -16.57
C LEU A 131 1.56 -5.27 -16.73
N TRP A 132 1.04 -5.40 -17.95
CA TRP A 132 -0.01 -6.35 -18.29
C TRP A 132 0.40 -7.16 -19.52
#